data_AF-A0A1S8DAD4-F1
#
_entry.id   AF-A0A1S8DAD4-F1
#
_cell.length_a   1.000
_cell.length_b   1.000
_cell.length_c   1.000
_cell.angle_alpha   90.00
_cell.angle_beta   90.00
_cell.angle_gamma   90.00
#
_symmetry.space_group_name_H-M   'P 1'
#
loop_
_entity.id
_entity.type
_entity.pdbx_description
1 polymer ?
#
loop_
_entity_poly.entity_id
_entity_poly.type
_entity_poly.pdbx_seq_one_letter_code
_entity_poly.pdbx_strand_id
1 'polypeptide(L)'
;MLRTHVECNARDLQITGSSVVKAVIAPATVQELDEWPLARRQEVREQSILELQRILQSCEGHLLVDGHFTLRNRCTGVLESIFTQEDKDFFHALVLIHPDPEAVLAQRLSDDRQRDLESVEQIAEHIAYERREGLRLASEMNVPFLEIAESCAEARLRALEQFLHSLTEPEVA
;
A
#
# COMPACT_ATOMS: atom_id res chain seq x y z
N MET A 1 -10.77 2.78 -7.55
CA MET A 1 -10.81 1.32 -7.36
C MET A 1 -11.14 0.98 -5.92
N LEU A 2 -10.23 1.14 -4.95
CA LEU A 2 -10.53 0.83 -3.53
C LEU A 2 -11.74 1.59 -2.98
N ARG A 3 -11.86 2.88 -3.31
CA ARG A 3 -13.04 3.68 -2.95
C ARG A 3 -14.34 3.10 -3.51
N THR A 4 -14.31 2.67 -4.78
CA THR A 4 -15.46 2.03 -5.45
C THR A 4 -15.82 0.71 -4.78
N HIS A 5 -14.82 -0.08 -4.36
CA HIS A 5 -15.04 -1.33 -3.61
C HIS A 5 -15.81 -1.08 -2.31
N VAL A 6 -15.35 -0.14 -1.48
CA VAL A 6 -16.01 0.13 -0.18
C VAL A 6 -17.36 0.82 -0.32
N GLU A 7 -17.60 1.56 -1.40
CA GLU A 7 -18.92 2.08 -1.76
C GLU A 7 -19.91 0.95 -2.08
N CYS A 8 -19.43 -0.19 -2.60
CA CYS A 8 -20.24 -1.39 -2.88
C CYS A 8 -20.28 -2.40 -1.72
N ASN A 9 -19.28 -2.38 -0.81
CA ASN A 9 -19.12 -3.33 0.29
C ASN A 9 -19.02 -2.60 1.63
N ALA A 10 -20.16 -2.24 2.22
CA ALA A 10 -20.26 -1.39 3.40
C ALA A 10 -19.59 -1.94 4.69
N ARG A 11 -19.20 -3.22 4.71
CA ARG A 11 -18.48 -3.84 5.82
C ARG A 11 -16.98 -3.58 5.77
N ASP A 12 -16.45 -3.34 4.57
CA ASP A 12 -15.03 -3.10 4.34
C ASP A 12 -14.72 -1.61 4.49
N LEU A 13 -13.52 -1.30 4.99
CA LEU A 13 -13.04 0.05 5.19
C LEU A 13 -11.75 0.28 4.40
N GLN A 14 -11.64 1.43 3.73
CA GLN A 14 -10.41 1.85 3.06
C GLN A 14 -9.77 2.98 3.86
N ILE A 15 -8.46 2.87 4.09
CA ILE A 15 -7.62 3.95 4.63
C ILE A 15 -6.38 4.12 3.78
N THR A 16 -5.94 5.37 3.58
CA THR A 16 -4.61 5.65 3.04
C THR A 16 -3.59 5.67 4.18
N GLY A 17 -2.57 4.81 4.13
CA GLY A 17 -1.59 4.65 5.22
C GLY A 17 -0.89 5.96 5.58
N SER A 18 -0.60 6.82 4.59
CA SER A 18 -0.01 8.14 4.86
C SER A 18 -0.92 9.06 5.69
N SER A 19 -2.24 8.87 5.68
CA SER A 19 -3.18 9.64 6.51
C SER A 19 -3.05 9.28 7.99
N VAL A 20 -2.78 8.00 8.30
CA VAL A 20 -2.54 7.55 9.68
C VAL A 20 -1.25 8.16 10.20
N VAL A 21 -0.16 8.08 9.41
CA VAL A 21 1.13 8.70 9.78
C VAL A 21 0.96 10.19 10.02
N LYS A 22 0.24 10.91 9.15
CA LYS A 22 -0.02 12.34 9.29
C LYS A 22 -0.79 12.68 10.57
N ALA A 23 -1.74 11.85 10.98
CA ALA A 23 -2.48 12.05 12.22
C ALA A 23 -1.57 11.90 13.45
N VAL A 24 -0.62 10.94 13.41
CA VAL A 24 0.35 10.70 14.49
C VAL A 24 1.35 11.85 14.65
N ILE A 25 1.87 12.39 13.54
CA ILE A 25 2.93 13.41 13.59
C ILE A 25 2.42 14.85 13.68
N ALA A 26 1.11 15.07 13.57
CA ALA A 26 0.54 16.41 13.59
C ALA A 26 0.98 17.20 14.85
N PRO A 27 1.38 18.48 14.71
CA PRO A 27 1.25 19.33 13.52
C PRO A 27 2.41 19.25 12.51
N ALA A 28 3.38 18.35 12.69
CA ALA A 28 4.51 18.22 11.76
C ALA A 28 4.09 17.61 10.41
N THR A 29 4.94 17.80 9.41
CA THR A 29 4.79 17.29 8.05
C THR A 29 5.59 16.01 7.83
N VAL A 30 5.25 15.25 6.78
CA VAL A 30 6.02 14.05 6.39
C VAL A 30 7.45 14.43 5.97
N GLN A 31 7.65 15.62 5.41
CA GLN A 31 9.01 16.12 5.12
C GLN A 31 9.83 16.30 6.41
N GLU A 32 9.24 16.90 7.45
CA GLU A 32 9.93 17.06 8.74
C GLU A 32 10.21 15.71 9.40
N LEU A 33 9.29 14.75 9.27
CA LEU A 33 9.48 13.40 9.79
C LEU A 33 10.74 12.73 9.21
N ASP A 34 11.04 12.94 7.92
CA ASP A 34 12.22 12.35 7.26
C ASP A 34 13.54 12.79 7.94
N GLU A 35 13.56 13.97 8.54
CA GLU A 35 14.72 14.55 9.24
C GLU A 35 14.80 14.14 10.72
N TRP A 36 13.75 13.49 11.25
CA TRP A 36 13.72 13.09 12.65
C TRP A 36 14.71 11.94 12.94
N PRO A 37 15.23 11.87 14.18
CA PRO A 37 16.05 10.75 14.63
C PRO A 37 15.37 9.40 14.35
N LEU A 38 16.15 8.38 14.00
CA LEU A 38 15.63 7.06 13.63
C LEU A 38 14.68 6.49 14.69
N ALA A 39 15.05 6.57 15.97
CA ALA A 39 14.20 6.13 17.08
C ALA A 39 12.83 6.82 17.10
N ARG A 40 12.79 8.14 16.84
CA ARG A 40 11.52 8.90 16.77
C ARG A 40 10.67 8.47 15.58
N ARG A 41 11.30 8.19 14.43
CA ARG A 41 10.60 7.65 13.26
C ARG A 41 10.06 6.24 13.51
N GLN A 42 10.76 5.42 14.28
CA GLN A 42 10.28 4.10 14.71
C GLN A 42 9.05 4.23 15.63
N GLU A 43 9.10 5.11 16.63
CA GLU A 43 7.94 5.38 17.50
C GLU A 43 6.68 5.79 16.71
N VAL A 44 6.83 6.64 15.69
CA VAL A 44 5.72 7.04 14.81
C VAL A 44 5.13 5.85 14.05
N ARG A 45 5.97 4.91 13.60
CA ARG A 45 5.52 3.70 12.92
C ARG A 45 4.75 2.78 13.86
N GLU A 46 5.29 2.53 15.05
CA GLU A 46 4.63 1.73 16.10
C GLU A 46 3.26 2.34 16.45
N GLN A 47 3.19 3.66 16.64
CA GLN A 47 1.93 4.36 16.89
C GLN A 47 0.95 4.27 15.71
N SER A 48 1.45 4.29 14.47
CA SER A 48 0.62 4.13 13.28
C SER A 48 0.01 2.72 13.20
N ILE A 49 0.78 1.69 13.52
CA ILE A 49 0.27 0.31 13.61
C ILE A 49 -0.78 0.18 14.73
N LEU A 50 -0.53 0.76 15.91
CA LEU A 50 -1.51 0.75 17.00
C LEU A 50 -2.83 1.42 16.59
N GLU A 51 -2.77 2.50 15.83
CA GLU A 51 -3.97 3.16 15.32
C GLU A 51 -4.70 2.29 14.28
N LEU A 52 -3.98 1.68 13.35
CA LEU A 52 -4.55 0.73 12.39
C LEU A 52 -5.21 -0.46 13.08
N GLN A 53 -4.63 -0.97 14.17
CA GLN A 53 -5.22 -2.03 14.98
C GLN A 53 -6.54 -1.60 15.64
N ARG A 54 -6.63 -0.38 16.19
CA ARG A 54 -7.89 0.15 16.74
C ARG A 54 -8.97 0.26 15.67
N ILE A 55 -8.59 0.73 14.49
CA ILE A 55 -9.52 0.87 13.37
C ILE A 55 -10.01 -0.52 12.94
N LEU A 56 -9.11 -1.49 12.82
CA LEU A 56 -9.45 -2.88 12.47
C LEU A 56 -10.44 -3.47 13.47
N GLN A 57 -10.28 -3.21 14.77
CA GLN A 57 -11.22 -3.67 15.82
C GLN A 57 -12.64 -3.10 15.66
N SER A 58 -12.78 -1.96 14.98
CA SER A 58 -14.08 -1.34 14.68
C SER A 58 -14.63 -1.68 13.28
N CYS A 59 -13.87 -2.44 12.49
CA CYS A 59 -14.24 -2.82 11.12
C CYS A 59 -14.98 -4.17 11.12
N GLU A 60 -16.15 -4.23 10.47
CA GLU A 60 -16.95 -5.47 10.38
C GLU A 60 -16.49 -6.44 9.28
N GLY A 61 -15.68 -5.95 8.35
CA GLY A 61 -15.12 -6.68 7.22
C GLY A 61 -13.61 -6.50 7.14
N HIS A 62 -13.11 -6.17 5.95
CA HIS A 62 -11.69 -5.98 5.70
C HIS A 62 -11.26 -4.53 5.88
N LEU A 63 -10.10 -4.33 6.52
CA LEU A 63 -9.39 -3.06 6.49
C LEU A 63 -8.39 -3.05 5.31
N LEU A 64 -8.71 -2.30 4.27
CA LEU A 64 -7.89 -2.10 3.08
C LEU A 64 -6.99 -0.88 3.28
N VAL A 65 -5.69 -1.10 3.47
CA VAL A 65 -4.70 -0.02 3.64
C VAL A 65 -4.01 0.26 2.31
N ASP A 66 -4.28 1.44 1.76
CA ASP A 66 -3.64 1.98 0.56
C ASP A 66 -2.26 2.58 0.92
N GLY A 67 -1.21 1.93 0.46
CA GLY A 67 0.18 2.23 0.79
C GLY A 67 1.16 1.67 -0.24
N HIS A 68 2.44 1.66 0.12
CA HIS A 68 3.53 1.21 -0.73
C HIS A 68 4.34 0.12 -0.03
N PHE A 69 4.89 -0.84 -0.78
CA PHE A 69 5.90 -1.75 -0.21
C PHE A 69 7.27 -1.10 -0.14
N THR A 70 7.52 -0.19 -1.08
CA THR A 70 8.83 0.44 -1.26
C THR A 70 8.68 1.94 -1.44
N LEU A 71 9.63 2.71 -0.91
CA LEU A 71 9.72 4.14 -1.16
C LEU A 71 11.10 4.49 -1.69
N ARG A 72 11.14 5.52 -2.54
CA ARG A 72 12.41 6.12 -2.97
C ARG A 72 12.94 7.01 -1.87
N ASN A 73 14.10 6.68 -1.34
CA ASN A 73 14.83 7.51 -0.40
C ASN A 73 15.19 8.84 -1.10
N ARG A 74 14.78 9.96 -0.52
CA ARG A 74 14.97 11.29 -1.13
C ARG A 74 16.42 11.75 -1.12
N CYS A 75 17.22 11.27 -0.18
CA CYS A 75 18.63 11.62 -0.05
C CYS A 75 19.51 10.82 -1.00
N THR A 76 19.23 9.52 -1.16
CA THR A 76 20.07 8.60 -1.95
C THR A 76 19.50 8.28 -3.32
N GLY A 77 18.20 8.53 -3.55
CA GLY A 77 17.48 8.14 -4.76
C GLY A 77 17.19 6.63 -4.87
N VAL A 78 17.62 5.84 -3.89
CA VAL A 78 17.50 4.37 -3.90
C VAL A 78 16.10 3.95 -3.45
N LEU A 79 15.54 2.93 -4.09
CA LEU A 79 14.30 2.30 -3.64
C LEU A 79 14.59 1.36 -2.47
N GLU A 80 13.87 1.56 -1.37
CA GLU A 80 14.05 0.82 -0.13
C GLU A 80 12.71 0.22 0.31
N SER A 81 12.77 -0.99 0.89
CA SER A 81 11.60 -1.58 1.54
C SER A 81 11.26 -0.80 2.81
N ILE A 82 9.97 -0.55 3.03
CA ILE A 82 9.53 0.23 4.19
C ILE A 82 8.90 -0.60 5.31
N PHE A 83 8.60 -1.88 5.04
CA PHE A 83 7.96 -2.80 5.98
C PHE A 83 8.85 -3.07 7.20
N THR A 84 8.33 -2.81 8.39
CA THR A 84 8.93 -3.20 9.66
C THR A 84 8.43 -4.59 10.09
N GLN A 85 8.89 -5.06 11.27
CA GLN A 85 8.35 -6.29 11.83
C GLN A 85 6.89 -6.11 12.24
N GLU A 86 6.53 -4.95 12.79
CA GLU A 86 5.17 -4.62 13.20
C GLU A 86 4.20 -4.58 12.01
N ASP A 87 4.63 -4.09 10.83
CA ASP A 87 3.85 -4.18 9.59
C ASP A 87 3.60 -5.64 9.20
N LYS A 88 4.66 -6.48 9.26
CA LYS A 88 4.58 -7.91 8.91
C LYS A 88 3.63 -8.68 9.82
N ASP A 89 3.60 -8.34 11.11
CA ASP A 89 2.72 -8.98 12.09
C ASP A 89 1.26 -8.47 11.97
N PHE A 90 1.05 -7.32 11.32
CA PHE A 90 -0.27 -6.70 11.17
C PHE A 90 -1.01 -7.10 9.89
N PHE A 91 -0.32 -7.13 8.73
CA PHE A 91 -0.96 -7.40 7.46
C PHE A 91 -1.16 -8.90 7.21
N HIS A 92 -2.39 -9.30 6.88
CA HIS A 92 -2.76 -10.71 6.64
C HIS A 92 -2.81 -11.10 5.16
N ALA A 93 -2.69 -10.12 4.26
CA ALA A 93 -2.67 -10.30 2.81
C ALA A 93 -2.04 -9.06 2.17
N LEU A 94 -1.43 -9.25 1.00
CA LEU A 94 -0.79 -8.18 0.25
C LEU A 94 -1.36 -8.11 -1.17
N VAL A 95 -1.57 -6.89 -1.67
CA VAL A 95 -2.06 -6.64 -3.03
C VAL A 95 -1.13 -5.67 -3.73
N LEU A 96 -0.63 -6.04 -4.90
CA LEU A 96 0.13 -5.16 -5.78
C LEU A 96 -0.69 -4.80 -7.01
N ILE A 97 -0.89 -3.51 -7.23
CA ILE A 97 -1.53 -2.99 -8.44
C ILE A 97 -0.46 -2.30 -9.27
N HIS A 98 -0.15 -2.85 -10.44
CA HIS A 98 0.85 -2.27 -11.34
C HIS A 98 0.38 -2.37 -12.80
N PRO A 99 -0.27 -1.34 -13.36
CA PRO A 99 -0.56 -1.33 -14.79
C PRO A 99 0.74 -1.14 -15.59
N ASP A 100 0.67 -1.32 -16.91
CA ASP A 100 1.83 -1.12 -17.79
C ASP A 100 2.50 0.25 -17.56
N PRO A 101 3.86 0.32 -17.60
CA PRO A 101 4.60 1.56 -17.35
C PRO A 101 4.14 2.75 -18.21
N GLU A 102 3.76 2.49 -19.46
CA GLU A 102 3.21 3.50 -20.37
C GLU A 102 1.86 4.05 -19.89
N ALA A 103 0.98 3.18 -19.39
CA ALA A 103 -0.30 3.58 -18.84
C ALA A 103 -0.13 4.40 -17.56
N VAL A 104 0.85 4.05 -16.72
CA VAL A 104 1.23 4.86 -15.54
C VAL A 104 1.69 6.26 -15.97
N LEU A 105 2.58 6.36 -16.96
CA LEU A 105 3.05 7.65 -17.46
C LEU A 105 1.90 8.49 -18.03
N ALA A 106 1.06 7.90 -18.88
CA ALA A 106 -0.11 8.57 -19.46
C ALA A 106 -1.07 9.08 -18.38
N GLN A 107 -1.32 8.26 -17.35
CA GLN A 107 -2.16 8.66 -16.22
C GLN A 107 -1.54 9.80 -15.40
N ARG A 108 -0.22 9.82 -15.22
CA ARG A 108 0.47 10.89 -14.50
C ARG A 108 0.51 12.20 -15.29
N LEU A 109 0.67 12.13 -16.62
CA LEU A 109 0.64 13.31 -17.50
C LEU A 109 -0.75 13.97 -17.57
N SER A 110 -1.82 13.20 -17.33
CA SER A 110 -3.20 13.70 -17.26
C SER A 110 -3.62 14.16 -15.86
N ASP A 111 -2.77 13.96 -14.84
CA ASP A 111 -3.04 14.30 -13.44
C ASP A 111 -2.44 15.68 -13.14
N ASP A 112 -3.23 16.63 -12.64
CA ASP A 112 -2.79 18.03 -12.36
C ASP A 112 -1.77 18.14 -11.21
N ARG A 113 -1.41 17.01 -10.59
CA ARG A 113 -0.42 16.95 -9.52
C ARG A 113 0.97 17.15 -10.13
N GLN A 114 1.63 18.27 -9.78
CA GLN A 114 3.04 18.48 -10.11
C GLN A 114 3.90 17.37 -9.50
N ARG A 115 4.40 16.48 -10.37
CA ARG A 115 5.33 15.41 -10.03
C ARG A 115 6.59 15.58 -10.87
N ASP A 116 7.71 15.09 -10.34
CA ASP A 116 8.92 14.99 -11.13
C ASP A 116 8.68 14.09 -12.35
N LEU A 117 9.26 14.48 -13.48
CA LEU A 117 9.18 13.71 -14.73
C LEU A 117 10.00 12.43 -14.58
N GLU A 118 9.33 11.29 -14.42
CA GLU A 118 9.94 9.96 -14.51
C GLU A 118 9.77 9.40 -15.94
N SER A 119 10.81 8.74 -16.46
CA SER A 119 10.74 8.02 -17.74
C SER A 119 9.99 6.70 -17.61
N VAL A 120 9.57 6.13 -18.74
CA VAL A 120 8.92 4.80 -18.77
C VAL A 120 9.84 3.73 -18.18
N GLU A 121 11.15 3.82 -18.43
CA GLU A 121 12.16 2.91 -17.90
C GLU A 121 12.26 3.02 -16.37
N GLN A 122 12.27 4.25 -15.83
CA GLN A 122 12.31 4.46 -14.39
C GLN A 122 11.05 3.92 -13.69
N ILE A 123 9.89 4.07 -14.34
CA ILE A 123 8.63 3.50 -13.86
C ILE A 123 8.69 1.96 -13.90
N ALA A 124 9.19 1.38 -14.99
CA ALA A 124 9.34 -0.06 -15.14
C ALA A 124 10.30 -0.66 -14.10
N GLU A 125 11.43 0.02 -13.83
CA GLU A 125 12.37 -0.36 -12.78
C GLU A 125 11.73 -0.34 -11.40
N HIS A 126 10.92 0.69 -11.10
CA HIS A 126 10.20 0.79 -9.84
C HIS A 126 9.17 -0.34 -9.70
N ILE A 127 8.35 -0.58 -10.72
CA ILE A 127 7.36 -1.67 -10.72
C ILE A 127 8.06 -3.03 -10.51
N ALA A 128 9.16 -3.28 -11.21
CA ALA A 128 9.92 -4.52 -11.07
C ALA A 128 10.49 -4.70 -9.65
N TYR A 129 10.97 -3.61 -9.05
CA TYR A 129 11.47 -3.61 -7.68
C TYR A 129 10.35 -3.88 -6.68
N GLU A 130 9.23 -3.16 -6.78
CA GLU A 130 8.07 -3.28 -5.89
C GLU A 130 7.42 -4.66 -6.00
N ARG A 131 7.37 -5.24 -7.20
CA ARG A 131 6.93 -6.62 -7.45
C ARG A 131 7.81 -7.65 -6.76
N ARG A 132 9.14 -7.54 -6.93
CA ARG A 132 10.08 -8.45 -6.27
C ARG A 132 9.97 -8.35 -4.75
N GLU A 133 9.82 -7.14 -4.23
CA GLU A 133 9.69 -6.90 -2.80
C GLU A 133 8.36 -7.42 -2.24
N GLY A 134 7.24 -7.18 -2.93
CA GLY A 134 5.93 -7.72 -2.54
C GLY A 134 5.91 -9.25 -2.47
N LEU A 135 6.50 -9.92 -3.46
CA LEU A 135 6.65 -11.39 -3.44
C LEU A 135 7.53 -11.86 -2.27
N ARG A 136 8.64 -11.16 -2.02
CA ARG A 136 9.54 -11.45 -0.90
C ARG A 136 8.82 -11.32 0.45
N LEU A 137 8.10 -10.23 0.65
CA LEU A 137 7.32 -9.95 1.87
C LEU A 137 6.21 -10.98 2.07
N ALA A 138 5.43 -11.28 1.03
CA ALA A 138 4.37 -12.28 1.11
C ALA A 138 4.91 -13.66 1.52
N SER A 139 6.05 -14.06 0.94
CA SER A 139 6.73 -15.30 1.30
C SER A 139 7.27 -15.28 2.74
N GLU A 140 7.82 -14.16 3.19
CA GLU A 140 8.37 -14.01 4.55
C GLU A 140 7.27 -14.04 5.62
N MET A 141 6.15 -13.38 5.34
CA MET A 141 4.98 -13.28 6.22
C MET A 141 4.08 -14.53 6.14
N ASN A 142 4.27 -15.37 5.11
CA ASN A 142 3.39 -16.49 4.79
C ASN A 142 1.92 -16.06 4.62
N VAL A 143 1.71 -15.01 3.83
CA VAL A 143 0.37 -14.44 3.55
C VAL A 143 0.03 -14.50 2.07
N PRO A 144 -1.27 -14.56 1.70
CA PRO A 144 -1.69 -14.48 0.32
C PRO A 144 -1.24 -13.18 -0.37
N PHE A 145 -0.84 -13.30 -1.63
CA PHE A 145 -0.41 -12.18 -2.47
C PHE A 145 -1.21 -12.13 -3.76
N LEU A 146 -1.85 -11.00 -4.04
CA LEU A 146 -2.54 -10.74 -5.29
C LEU A 146 -1.74 -9.73 -6.13
N GLU A 147 -1.40 -10.12 -7.35
CA GLU A 147 -0.79 -9.25 -8.35
C GLU A 147 -1.84 -8.86 -9.41
N ILE A 148 -2.11 -7.57 -9.56
CA ILE A 148 -3.06 -7.04 -10.54
C ILE A 148 -2.33 -6.14 -11.53
N ALA A 149 -2.01 -6.70 -12.71
CA ALA A 149 -1.36 -5.97 -13.80
C ALA A 149 -2.35 -5.30 -14.79
N GLU A 150 -3.65 -5.56 -14.62
CA GLU A 150 -4.69 -5.13 -15.55
C GLU A 150 -4.89 -3.61 -15.51
N SER A 151 -5.01 -3.00 -16.69
CA SER A 151 -5.24 -1.55 -16.84
C SER A 151 -6.73 -1.18 -16.70
N CYS A 152 -7.64 -2.10 -17.04
CA CYS A 152 -9.08 -1.92 -16.93
C CYS A 152 -9.56 -1.87 -15.47
N ALA A 153 -10.17 -0.75 -15.06
CA ALA A 153 -10.62 -0.53 -13.68
C ALA A 153 -11.62 -1.59 -13.19
N GLU A 154 -12.57 -2.01 -14.03
CA GLU A 154 -13.57 -3.03 -13.67
C GLU A 154 -12.96 -4.41 -13.47
N ALA A 155 -11.98 -4.78 -14.30
CA ALA A 155 -11.30 -6.06 -14.16
C ALA A 155 -10.40 -6.08 -12.91
N ARG A 156 -9.74 -4.97 -12.58
CA ARG A 156 -9.02 -4.85 -11.30
C ARG A 156 -9.93 -4.98 -10.09
N LEU A 157 -11.11 -4.34 -10.13
CA LEU A 157 -12.09 -4.40 -9.04
C LEU A 157 -12.58 -5.85 -8.84
N ARG A 158 -12.95 -6.55 -9.92
CA ARG A 158 -13.37 -7.95 -9.84
C ARG A 158 -12.29 -8.87 -9.28
N ALA A 159 -11.03 -8.68 -9.69
CA ALA A 159 -9.91 -9.47 -9.16
C ALA A 159 -9.72 -9.24 -7.65
N LEU A 160 -9.82 -7.98 -7.19
CA LEU A 160 -9.76 -7.65 -5.77
C LEU A 160 -10.91 -8.29 -4.99
N GLU A 161 -12.15 -8.18 -5.48
CA GLU A 161 -13.33 -8.75 -4.82
C GLU A 161 -13.21 -10.27 -4.67
N GLN A 162 -12.78 -10.98 -5.72
CA GLN A 162 -12.56 -12.43 -5.69
C GLN A 162 -11.49 -12.81 -4.66
N PHE A 163 -10.39 -12.05 -4.61
CA PHE A 163 -9.33 -12.28 -3.65
C PHE A 163 -9.83 -12.07 -2.22
N LEU A 164 -10.49 -10.95 -1.93
CA LEU A 164 -11.03 -10.68 -0.58
C LEU A 164 -12.03 -11.75 -0.14
N HIS A 165 -12.88 -12.23 -1.06
CA HIS A 165 -13.80 -13.33 -0.77
C HIS A 165 -13.06 -14.61 -0.37
N SER A 166 -11.97 -14.96 -1.06
CA SER A 166 -11.13 -16.12 -0.72
C SER A 166 -10.42 -16.01 0.63
N LEU A 167 -10.27 -14.80 1.19
CA LEU A 167 -9.68 -14.61 2.52
C LEU A 167 -10.70 -14.86 3.66
N THR A 168 -11.99 -14.71 3.37
CA THR A 168 -13.06 -14.86 4.39
C THR A 168 -13.62 -16.26 4.52
N GLU A 169 -13.56 -17.06 3.46
CA GLU A 169 -14.07 -18.43 3.47
C GLU A 169 -12.91 -19.38 3.77
N PRO A 170 -12.87 -20.05 4.94
CA PRO A 170 -11.94 -21.15 5.11
C PRO A 170 -12.33 -22.23 4.10
N GLU A 171 -11.34 -22.75 3.34
CA GLU A 171 -11.53 -23.98 2.56
C GLU A 171 -12.20 -25.01 3.48
N VAL A 172 -13.44 -25.38 3.16
CA VAL A 172 -14.12 -26.50 3.81
C VAL A 172 -13.38 -27.74 3.34
N ALA A 173 -12.41 -28.19 4.14
CA ALA A 173 -11.70 -29.45 3.98
C ALA A 173 -12.63 -30.65 4.20
#